data_AF-A0A7W1SQQ0-F1
#
_entry.id   AF-A0A7W1SQQ0-F1
#
_cell.length_a   1.000
_cell.length_b   1.000
_cell.length_c   1.000
_cell.angle_alpha   90.00
_cell.angle_beta   90.00
_cell.angle_gamma   90.00
#
_symmetry.space_group_name_H-M   'P 1'
#
loop_
_entity.id
_entity.type
_entity.pdbx_description
1 polymer ?
#
loop_
_entity_poly.entity_id
_entity_poly.type
_entity_poly.pdbx_seq_one_letter_code
_entity_poly.pdbx_strand_id
1 'polypeptide(L)'
;MIKIVFSFLIFTFSFSTVFSQETVRVLQYNLLYYGTYPSFCPVEVNDPDLKEGYLKTIIDYVQPDVFCVNELGDGNTYAGRILDNVINSDNPGKFKRGVSTNNGFSSIVNMLYYNSEKLILYSQEQVSKDLNNDNLARIIDLYTLYFNDANLSQTNDTIFITFIVAHLKAGSSSSDQLRRELETAALMKLLENKDMPSNIIFSGDFNVRSSNENSFQNLINYTNPLIRFYDPINQLGTWYGNTNYSNIHTQATRITGQTNGGCFAGGGSDDRFDFILISQAIKDNLLKVQYLTDSYTVPGQDGNRFNQSLIDPPNFSAPANVITALYEMSDHYPVYLDLNVELVLNNVKIKREEAEIIFKNPIADFLDLHVKWINCQSLSIEIINLTGSIILRENINGENGSYYYNANISGFAPGMYLIKISNKEGIYFSRKMLKQ
;
A
#
# COMPACT_ATOMS: atom_id res chain seq x y z
N MET A 1 -47.21 -41.02 35.75
CA MET A 1 -46.99 -40.62 34.34
C MET A 1 -45.92 -39.53 34.33
N ILE A 2 -44.67 -39.88 34.03
CA ILE A 2 -43.57 -38.93 33.90
C ILE A 2 -43.52 -38.53 32.43
N LYS A 3 -43.83 -37.27 32.11
CA LYS A 3 -43.69 -36.71 30.76
C LYS A 3 -42.22 -36.36 30.52
N ILE A 4 -41.56 -37.12 29.65
CA ILE A 4 -40.23 -36.79 29.15
C ILE A 4 -40.44 -35.82 27.98
N VAL A 5 -40.00 -34.57 28.16
CA VAL A 5 -39.99 -33.54 27.10
C VAL A 5 -38.62 -33.60 26.42
N PHE A 6 -38.60 -34.04 25.17
CA PHE A 6 -37.40 -33.94 24.32
C PHE A 6 -37.30 -32.52 23.77
N SER A 7 -36.29 -31.77 24.21
CA SER A 7 -35.93 -30.47 23.64
C SER A 7 -34.96 -30.72 22.47
N PHE A 8 -35.37 -30.37 21.26
CA PHE A 8 -34.55 -30.48 20.06
C PHE A 8 -33.68 -29.21 19.95
N LEU A 9 -32.40 -29.34 20.25
CA LEU A 9 -31.43 -28.24 20.11
C LEU A 9 -31.00 -28.15 18.64
N ILE A 10 -31.48 -27.14 17.92
CA ILE A 10 -31.05 -26.85 16.54
C ILE A 10 -29.69 -26.13 16.60
N PHE A 11 -28.61 -26.84 16.28
CA PHE A 11 -27.29 -26.24 16.07
C PHE A 11 -27.26 -25.60 14.67
N THR A 12 -27.38 -24.28 14.60
CA THR A 12 -27.07 -23.52 13.39
C THR A 12 -25.55 -23.43 13.24
N PHE A 13 -24.98 -24.22 12.33
CA PHE A 13 -23.59 -24.06 11.90
C PHE A 13 -23.48 -22.80 11.04
N SER A 14 -22.99 -21.70 11.61
CA SER A 14 -22.53 -20.55 10.86
C SER A 14 -21.20 -20.90 10.20
N PHE A 15 -21.17 -21.03 8.88
CA PHE A 15 -19.92 -21.14 8.12
C PHE A 15 -19.25 -19.77 8.07
N SER A 16 -18.27 -19.55 8.95
CA SER A 16 -17.34 -18.43 8.83
C SER A 16 -16.30 -18.79 7.77
N THR A 17 -16.24 -18.04 6.66
CA THR A 17 -15.09 -18.11 5.75
C THR A 17 -13.89 -17.50 6.48
N VAL A 18 -12.94 -18.33 6.90
CA VAL A 18 -11.64 -17.85 7.38
C VAL A 18 -10.87 -17.36 6.15
N PHE A 19 -10.46 -16.09 6.15
CA PHE A 19 -9.47 -15.54 5.23
C PHE A 19 -8.11 -15.50 5.95
N SER A 20 -7.02 -15.77 5.23
CA SER A 20 -5.67 -15.61 5.78
C SER A 20 -5.37 -14.14 5.70
N GLN A 21 -4.91 -13.59 6.82
CA GLN A 21 -4.61 -12.18 6.95
C GLN A 21 -3.11 -12.05 7.15
N GLU A 22 -2.50 -11.27 6.29
CA GLU A 22 -1.09 -10.90 6.41
C GLU A 22 -1.01 -9.42 6.79
N THR A 23 -0.15 -9.09 7.75
CA THR A 23 0.09 -7.71 8.14
C THR A 23 1.28 -7.15 7.39
N VAL A 24 1.15 -5.94 6.86
CA VAL A 24 2.25 -5.18 6.25
C VAL A 24 2.45 -3.89 7.05
N ARG A 25 3.56 -3.78 7.77
CA ARG A 25 3.93 -2.56 8.48
C ARG A 25 4.62 -1.57 7.55
N VAL A 26 4.09 -0.35 7.47
CA VAL A 26 4.61 0.73 6.63
C VAL A 26 5.21 1.81 7.52
N LEU A 27 6.51 2.05 7.39
CA LEU A 27 7.27 3.05 8.12
C LEU A 27 7.69 4.18 7.17
N GLN A 28 7.47 5.42 7.60
CA GLN A 28 7.96 6.65 6.98
C GLN A 28 8.98 7.32 7.90
N TYR A 29 10.11 7.78 7.38
CA TYR A 29 11.09 8.52 8.17
C TYR A 29 11.94 9.50 7.35
N ASN A 30 11.96 10.79 7.73
CA ASN A 30 12.98 11.73 7.27
C ASN A 30 14.31 11.47 8.00
N LEU A 31 15.38 11.21 7.24
CA LEU A 31 16.67 10.77 7.76
C LEU A 31 17.66 11.91 8.02
N LEU A 32 17.27 13.18 7.93
CA LEU A 32 18.12 14.36 8.12
C LEU A 32 19.42 14.28 7.31
N TYR A 33 19.38 14.69 6.04
CA TYR A 33 20.53 14.78 5.16
C TYR A 33 21.45 13.54 5.15
N TYR A 34 20.93 12.33 5.31
CA TYR A 34 21.76 11.13 5.42
C TYR A 34 22.60 10.92 4.15
N GLY A 35 23.93 10.92 4.27
CA GLY A 35 24.85 10.81 3.14
C GLY A 35 25.06 12.09 2.33
N THR A 36 24.57 13.24 2.82
CA THR A 36 24.89 14.54 2.25
C THR A 36 25.32 15.52 3.34
N TYR A 37 26.25 16.42 3.00
CA TYR A 37 26.97 17.21 4.00
C TYR A 37 26.96 18.69 3.60
N PRO A 38 25.81 19.38 3.74
CA PRO A 38 25.77 20.82 3.56
C PRO A 38 26.64 21.49 4.63
N SER A 39 27.06 22.74 4.39
CA SER A 39 28.01 23.43 5.27
C SER A 39 27.56 23.57 6.74
N PHE A 40 26.25 23.58 6.98
CA PHE A 40 25.66 23.65 8.33
C PHE A 40 25.45 22.28 8.98
N CYS A 41 25.65 21.18 8.25
CA CYS A 41 25.47 19.80 8.72
C CYS A 41 26.60 18.92 8.16
N PRO A 42 27.85 19.16 8.60
CA PRO A 42 29.02 18.48 8.06
C PRO A 42 29.11 17.03 8.55
N VAL A 43 29.95 16.22 7.92
CA VAL A 43 30.06 14.77 8.18
C VAL A 43 30.42 14.45 9.63
N GLU A 44 31.17 15.31 10.32
CA GLU A 44 31.53 15.11 11.72
C GLU A 44 30.32 15.21 12.68
N VAL A 45 29.23 15.83 12.22
CA VAL A 45 27.96 15.93 12.94
C VAL A 45 26.94 14.92 12.43
N ASN A 46 26.92 14.67 11.12
CA ASN A 46 25.94 13.82 10.43
C ASN A 46 26.58 12.54 9.88
N ASP A 47 27.41 11.89 10.68
CA ASP A 47 28.24 10.74 10.27
C ASP A 47 27.38 9.53 9.86
N PRO A 48 27.57 8.98 8.66
CA PRO A 48 26.72 7.89 8.17
C PRO A 48 26.91 6.58 8.93
N ASP A 49 28.11 6.25 9.42
CA ASP A 49 28.36 5.00 10.17
C ASP A 49 27.62 5.05 11.53
N LEU A 50 27.66 6.20 12.21
CA LEU A 50 26.89 6.38 13.45
C LEU A 50 25.38 6.33 13.20
N LYS A 51 24.91 7.03 12.15
CA LYS A 51 23.48 7.03 11.77
C LYS A 51 22.97 5.64 11.40
N GLU A 52 23.77 4.82 10.75
CA GLU A 52 23.40 3.43 10.46
C GLU A 52 23.16 2.63 11.74
N GLY A 53 24.00 2.80 12.77
CA GLY A 53 23.81 2.14 14.08
C GLY A 53 22.52 2.59 14.79
N TYR A 54 22.22 3.89 14.78
CA TYR A 54 20.97 4.41 15.33
C TYR A 54 19.75 3.95 14.54
N LEU A 55 19.81 4.04 13.21
CA LEU A 55 18.72 3.59 12.35
C LEU A 55 18.47 2.09 12.51
N LYS A 56 19.52 1.26 12.66
CA LYS A 56 19.37 -0.17 12.92
C LYS A 56 18.59 -0.41 14.21
N THR A 57 18.95 0.28 15.28
CA THR A 57 18.25 0.19 16.57
C THR A 57 16.76 0.52 16.44
N ILE A 58 16.42 1.53 15.62
CA ILE A 58 15.02 1.94 15.36
C ILE A 58 14.31 0.90 14.50
N ILE A 59 14.93 0.42 13.42
CA ILE A 59 14.35 -0.58 12.51
C ILE A 59 14.13 -1.92 13.22
N ASP A 60 15.04 -2.36 14.08
CA ASP A 60 14.89 -3.59 14.88
C ASP A 60 13.72 -3.49 15.87
N TYR A 61 13.47 -2.28 16.39
CA TYR A 61 12.33 -1.99 17.27
C TYR A 61 11.01 -1.94 16.51
N VAL A 62 10.98 -1.24 15.37
CA VAL A 62 9.75 -1.03 14.59
C VAL A 62 9.37 -2.26 13.76
N GLN A 63 10.35 -3.00 13.23
CA GLN A 63 10.17 -4.15 12.34
C GLN A 63 9.26 -3.87 11.13
N PRO A 64 9.58 -2.85 10.30
CA PRO A 64 8.75 -2.51 9.14
C PRO A 64 8.83 -3.59 8.05
N ASP A 65 7.78 -3.73 7.25
CA ASP A 65 7.83 -4.49 5.99
C ASP A 65 8.05 -3.58 4.79
N VAL A 66 7.64 -2.32 4.88
CA VAL A 66 7.92 -1.27 3.91
C VAL A 66 8.52 -0.09 4.67
N PHE A 67 9.65 0.40 4.19
CA PHE A 67 10.35 1.55 4.76
C PHE A 67 10.56 2.61 3.69
N CYS A 68 9.80 3.69 3.81
CA CYS A 68 9.86 4.88 2.99
C CYS A 68 10.72 5.94 3.70
N VAL A 69 11.63 6.58 2.96
CA VAL A 69 12.54 7.57 3.54
C VAL A 69 12.56 8.86 2.75
N ASN A 70 12.76 9.97 3.46
CA ASN A 70 13.15 11.25 2.88
C ASN A 70 14.59 11.61 3.30
N GLU A 71 15.17 12.58 2.61
CA GLU A 71 16.50 13.13 2.90
C GLU A 71 17.66 12.14 2.79
N LEU A 72 17.51 11.13 1.94
CA LEU A 72 18.60 10.25 1.54
C LEU A 72 19.48 10.96 0.52
N GLY A 73 20.80 10.94 0.66
CA GLY A 73 21.72 11.47 -0.34
C GLY A 73 21.47 10.85 -1.72
N ASP A 74 21.54 11.67 -2.78
CA ASP A 74 21.21 11.28 -4.16
C ASP A 74 22.15 10.22 -4.78
N GLY A 75 23.28 9.94 -4.14
CA GLY A 75 24.20 8.87 -4.50
C GLY A 75 23.65 7.47 -4.21
N ASN A 76 23.62 6.60 -5.22
CA ASN A 76 23.15 5.21 -5.12
C ASN A 76 23.87 4.39 -4.02
N THR A 77 25.10 4.75 -3.66
CA THR A 77 25.84 4.14 -2.55
C THR A 77 25.11 4.27 -1.21
N TYR A 78 24.53 5.43 -0.90
CA TYR A 78 23.84 5.65 0.37
C TYR A 78 22.55 4.85 0.48
N ALA A 79 21.84 4.69 -0.64
CA ALA A 79 20.70 3.78 -0.72
C ALA A 79 21.11 2.32 -0.49
N GLY A 80 22.25 1.90 -1.05
CA GLY A 80 22.83 0.58 -0.81
C GLY A 80 23.22 0.37 0.66
N ARG A 81 23.85 1.37 1.29
CA ARG A 81 24.28 1.29 2.69
C ARG A 81 23.12 1.09 3.66
N ILE A 82 22.01 1.81 3.51
CA ILE A 82 20.82 1.55 4.34
C ILE A 82 20.30 0.12 4.12
N LEU A 83 20.24 -0.34 2.86
CA LEU A 83 19.80 -1.69 2.58
C LEU A 83 20.70 -2.72 3.28
N ASP A 84 22.01 -2.65 3.05
CA ASP A 84 22.97 -3.70 3.39
C ASP A 84 23.44 -3.63 4.86
N ASN A 85 23.75 -2.42 5.35
CA ASN A 85 24.32 -2.22 6.69
C ASN A 85 23.26 -2.07 7.77
N VAL A 86 22.01 -1.72 7.40
CA VAL A 86 20.93 -1.50 8.36
C VAL A 86 19.89 -2.62 8.25
N ILE A 87 19.12 -2.65 7.17
CA ILE A 87 17.89 -3.46 7.11
C ILE A 87 18.20 -4.96 6.86
N ASN A 88 19.18 -5.25 6.01
CA ASN A 88 19.62 -6.62 5.71
C ASN A 88 20.82 -7.10 6.53
N SER A 89 21.30 -6.29 7.48
CA SER A 89 22.50 -6.61 8.27
C SER A 89 22.40 -7.97 8.98
N ASP A 90 21.24 -8.24 9.60
CA ASP A 90 20.97 -9.51 10.30
C ASP A 90 20.28 -10.55 9.41
N ASN A 91 19.63 -10.13 8.31
CA ASN A 91 18.89 -11.00 7.40
C ASN A 91 19.22 -10.68 5.93
N PRO A 92 20.42 -11.07 5.45
CA PRO A 92 20.87 -10.75 4.10
C PRO A 92 19.87 -11.20 3.03
N GLY A 93 19.44 -10.26 2.19
CA GLY A 93 18.54 -10.52 1.05
C GLY A 93 17.04 -10.56 1.38
N LYS A 94 16.65 -10.38 2.65
CA LYS A 94 15.23 -10.30 3.03
C LYS A 94 14.55 -9.08 2.41
N PHE A 95 15.19 -7.91 2.50
CA PHE A 95 14.72 -6.67 1.91
C PHE A 95 15.33 -6.43 0.54
N LYS A 96 14.54 -5.75 -0.30
CA LYS A 96 14.95 -5.13 -1.55
C LYS A 96 14.59 -3.65 -1.51
N ARG A 97 14.97 -2.91 -2.55
CA ARG A 97 14.64 -1.49 -2.70
C ARG A 97 14.16 -1.16 -4.10
N GLY A 98 13.51 0.00 -4.23
CA GLY A 98 13.26 0.64 -5.51
C GLY A 98 14.56 1.14 -6.17
N VAL A 99 14.42 1.65 -7.39
CA VAL A 99 15.51 2.30 -8.11
C VAL A 99 15.69 3.72 -7.56
N SER A 100 16.93 4.14 -7.33
CA SER A 100 17.21 5.53 -6.96
C SER A 100 16.88 6.46 -8.11
N THR A 101 15.97 7.41 -7.87
CA THR A 101 15.50 8.39 -8.84
C THR A 101 15.79 9.80 -8.35
N ASN A 102 16.15 10.69 -9.27
CA ASN A 102 16.29 12.12 -9.02
C ASN A 102 15.96 12.90 -10.30
N ASN A 103 15.86 14.22 -10.19
CA ASN A 103 15.68 15.12 -11.33
C ASN A 103 16.86 16.09 -11.51
N GLY A 104 17.97 15.89 -10.77
CA GLY A 104 19.15 16.76 -10.80
C GLY A 104 19.01 18.10 -10.07
N PHE A 105 17.87 18.37 -9.41
CA PHE A 105 17.63 19.64 -8.69
C PHE A 105 17.77 19.54 -7.17
N SER A 106 18.06 18.36 -6.63
CA SER A 106 18.26 18.13 -5.21
C SER A 106 19.42 17.17 -4.95
N SER A 107 20.19 17.43 -3.89
CA SER A 107 21.22 16.52 -3.36
C SER A 107 20.64 15.46 -2.42
N ILE A 108 19.32 15.49 -2.21
CA ILE A 108 18.57 14.53 -1.41
C ILE A 108 17.36 14.01 -2.17
N VAL A 109 17.02 12.75 -1.93
CA VAL A 109 16.00 12.00 -2.64
C VAL A 109 15.14 11.21 -1.65
N ASN A 110 14.06 10.62 -2.16
CA ASN A 110 13.29 9.63 -1.44
C ASN A 110 13.75 8.21 -1.82
N MET A 111 13.37 7.23 -1.02
CA MET A 111 13.59 5.82 -1.35
C MET A 111 12.54 4.95 -0.68
N LEU A 112 12.28 3.79 -1.27
CA LEU A 112 11.47 2.73 -0.69
C LEU A 112 12.28 1.44 -0.59
N TYR A 113 12.32 0.87 0.61
CA TYR A 113 12.79 -0.48 0.91
C TYR A 113 11.59 -1.35 1.25
N TYR A 114 11.60 -2.63 0.86
CA TYR A 114 10.49 -3.54 1.09
C TYR A 114 10.97 -4.96 1.39
N ASN A 115 10.25 -5.63 2.29
CA ASN A 115 10.41 -7.03 2.61
C ASN A 115 10.00 -7.86 1.40
N SER A 116 10.99 -8.46 0.74
CA SER A 116 10.80 -9.20 -0.52
C SER A 116 10.16 -10.57 -0.33
N GLU A 117 9.99 -11.02 0.91
CA GLU A 117 9.18 -12.20 1.23
C GLU A 117 7.69 -11.90 1.11
N LYS A 118 7.27 -10.64 1.38
CA LYS A 118 5.86 -10.21 1.36
C LYS A 118 5.46 -9.46 0.09
N LEU A 119 6.37 -8.68 -0.49
CA LEU A 119 6.05 -7.77 -1.59
C LEU A 119 7.06 -7.87 -2.71
N ILE A 120 6.62 -7.62 -3.94
CA ILE A 120 7.48 -7.55 -5.12
C ILE A 120 7.20 -6.25 -5.87
N LEU A 121 8.27 -5.52 -6.24
CA LEU A 121 8.19 -4.32 -7.07
C LEU A 121 7.67 -4.66 -8.47
N TYR A 122 6.56 -4.04 -8.85
CA TYR A 122 5.94 -4.18 -10.17
C TYR A 122 6.36 -3.05 -11.11
N SER A 123 6.21 -1.81 -10.65
CA SER A 123 6.54 -0.63 -11.44
C SER A 123 6.97 0.52 -10.53
N GLN A 124 7.72 1.45 -11.12
CA GLN A 124 8.14 2.69 -10.49
C GLN A 124 7.91 3.85 -11.46
N GLU A 125 7.33 4.92 -10.96
CA GLU A 125 7.05 6.15 -11.70
C GLU A 125 7.45 7.36 -10.83
N GLN A 126 7.50 8.55 -11.43
CA GLN A 126 7.80 9.77 -10.70
C GLN A 126 6.99 10.96 -11.21
N VAL A 127 6.71 11.91 -10.32
CA VAL A 127 6.30 13.27 -10.69
C VAL A 127 7.52 14.16 -10.54
N SER A 128 8.00 14.74 -11.66
CA SER A 128 9.18 15.62 -11.66
C SER A 128 8.88 17.04 -12.11
N LYS A 129 7.63 17.33 -12.51
CA LYS A 129 7.18 18.64 -12.98
C LYS A 129 5.83 19.01 -12.41
N ASP A 130 5.59 20.31 -12.24
CA ASP A 130 4.27 20.82 -11.91
C ASP A 130 3.35 20.92 -13.14
N LEU A 131 2.13 21.42 -12.94
CA LEU A 131 1.13 21.58 -14.00
C LEU A 131 1.49 22.66 -15.04
N ASN A 132 2.44 23.53 -14.74
CA ASN A 132 2.97 24.53 -15.67
C ASN A 132 4.21 24.02 -16.43
N ASN A 133 4.56 22.73 -16.24
CA ASN A 133 5.73 22.07 -16.84
C ASN A 133 7.08 22.59 -16.31
N ASP A 134 7.08 23.26 -15.16
CA ASP A 134 8.30 23.63 -14.42
C ASP A 134 8.80 22.45 -13.59
N ASN A 135 10.11 22.30 -13.46
CA ASN A 135 10.69 21.19 -12.68
C ASN A 135 10.38 21.37 -11.19
N LEU A 136 9.98 20.29 -10.52
CA LEU A 136 9.86 20.25 -9.07
C LEU A 136 11.24 20.31 -8.41
N ALA A 137 11.32 20.82 -7.17
CA ALA A 137 12.60 20.88 -6.45
C ALA A 137 13.07 19.48 -6.06
N ARG A 138 12.11 18.62 -5.69
CA ARG A 138 12.29 17.20 -5.41
C ARG A 138 11.19 16.45 -6.13
N ILE A 139 11.49 15.25 -6.62
CA ILE A 139 10.49 14.41 -7.25
C ILE A 139 9.58 13.78 -6.18
N ILE A 140 8.39 13.37 -6.61
CA ILE A 140 7.50 12.48 -5.86
C ILE A 140 7.61 11.11 -6.51
N ASP A 141 8.00 10.10 -5.74
CA ASP A 141 8.21 8.75 -6.23
C ASP A 141 6.97 7.89 -6.00
N LEU A 142 6.59 7.09 -7.01
CA LEU A 142 5.48 6.16 -6.94
C LEU A 142 6.01 4.75 -7.18
N TYR A 143 5.91 3.89 -6.17
CA TYR A 143 6.30 2.49 -6.25
C TYR A 143 5.05 1.61 -6.17
N THR A 144 4.70 0.93 -7.26
CA THR A 144 3.62 -0.06 -7.24
C THR A 144 4.22 -1.42 -6.96
N LEU A 145 3.82 -2.04 -5.87
CA LEU A 145 4.22 -3.38 -5.46
C LEU A 145 2.98 -4.29 -5.48
N TYR A 146 3.19 -5.59 -5.65
CA TYR A 146 2.15 -6.59 -5.42
C TYR A 146 2.52 -7.54 -4.28
N PHE A 147 1.50 -8.11 -3.64
CA PHE A 147 1.67 -9.08 -2.57
C PHE A 147 2.20 -10.41 -3.11
N ASN A 148 3.27 -10.92 -2.50
CA ASN A 148 3.90 -12.19 -2.84
C ASN A 148 3.12 -13.37 -2.23
N ASP A 149 1.88 -13.57 -2.69
CA ASP A 149 1.05 -14.69 -2.25
C ASP A 149 1.70 -16.01 -2.68
N ALA A 150 1.83 -16.95 -1.74
CA ALA A 150 2.35 -18.30 -2.01
C ALA A 150 1.55 -19.04 -3.10
N ASN A 151 0.29 -18.66 -3.32
CA ASN A 151 -0.60 -19.21 -4.35
C ASN A 151 -0.64 -18.40 -5.64
N LEU A 152 0.17 -17.34 -5.79
CA LEU A 152 0.14 -16.46 -6.95
C LEU A 152 0.31 -17.21 -8.27
N SER A 153 1.19 -18.21 -8.32
CA SER A 153 1.41 -19.04 -9.51
C SER A 153 0.19 -19.87 -9.93
N GLN A 154 -0.74 -20.12 -8.99
CA GLN A 154 -1.95 -20.90 -9.20
C GLN A 154 -3.17 -20.01 -9.46
N THR A 155 -3.28 -18.90 -8.73
CA THR A 155 -4.41 -17.96 -8.83
C THR A 155 -4.28 -17.02 -10.01
N ASN A 156 -3.05 -16.63 -10.37
CA ASN A 156 -2.76 -15.48 -11.23
C ASN A 156 -3.49 -14.20 -10.76
N ASP A 157 -3.78 -14.12 -9.46
CA ASP A 157 -4.46 -13.00 -8.82
C ASP A 157 -3.65 -12.56 -7.61
N THR A 158 -3.42 -11.26 -7.48
CA THR A 158 -2.69 -10.63 -6.37
C THR A 158 -3.22 -9.24 -6.11
N ILE A 159 -2.87 -8.71 -4.95
CA ILE A 159 -3.24 -7.39 -4.47
C ILE A 159 -2.09 -6.44 -4.77
N PHE A 160 -2.41 -5.34 -5.45
CA PHE A 160 -1.47 -4.26 -5.71
C PHE A 160 -1.63 -3.15 -4.67
N ILE A 161 -0.50 -2.58 -4.26
CA ILE A 161 -0.42 -1.40 -3.40
C ILE A 161 0.59 -0.43 -4.00
N THR A 162 0.19 0.81 -4.22
CA THR A 162 1.08 1.90 -4.65
C THR A 162 1.50 2.71 -3.43
N PHE A 163 2.81 2.78 -3.20
CA PHE A 163 3.43 3.61 -2.18
C PHE A 163 3.99 4.87 -2.85
N ILE A 164 3.45 6.01 -2.48
CA ILE A 164 3.87 7.33 -2.95
C ILE A 164 4.71 7.94 -1.85
N VAL A 165 5.92 8.41 -2.18
CA VAL A 165 6.84 9.02 -1.22
C VAL A 165 7.20 10.43 -1.70
N ALA A 166 7.01 11.42 -0.84
CA ALA A 166 7.39 12.80 -1.13
C ALA A 166 8.15 13.45 0.03
N HIS A 167 9.04 14.36 -0.31
CA HIS A 167 9.56 15.37 0.62
C HIS A 167 9.16 16.73 0.04
N LEU A 168 8.01 17.24 0.47
CA LEU A 168 7.47 18.49 -0.09
C LEU A 168 8.36 19.68 0.29
N LYS A 169 8.21 20.80 -0.42
CA LYS A 169 9.00 22.00 -0.18
C LYS A 169 8.97 22.42 1.30
N ALA A 170 10.14 22.46 1.92
CA ALA A 170 10.33 22.96 3.29
C ALA A 170 10.17 24.48 3.42
N GLY A 171 9.97 24.97 4.65
CA GLY A 171 9.84 26.40 4.96
C GLY A 171 8.39 26.86 5.09
N SER A 172 8.20 28.10 5.57
CA SER A 172 6.88 28.62 5.97
C SER A 172 6.44 29.88 5.21
N SER A 173 7.24 30.38 4.27
CA SER A 173 6.86 31.55 3.47
C SER A 173 5.68 31.23 2.55
N SER A 174 5.00 32.26 2.05
CA SER A 174 3.93 32.08 1.05
C SER A 174 4.45 31.39 -0.23
N SER A 175 5.70 31.64 -0.62
CA SER A 175 6.34 30.94 -1.74
C SER A 175 6.59 29.46 -1.45
N ASP A 176 6.93 29.10 -0.21
CA ASP A 176 7.11 27.68 0.16
C ASP A 176 5.77 26.94 0.11
N GLN A 177 4.71 27.54 0.67
CA GLN A 177 3.35 27.02 0.63
C GLN A 177 2.84 26.83 -0.79
N LEU A 178 3.03 27.84 -1.66
CA LEU A 178 2.67 27.75 -3.08
C LEU A 178 3.44 26.63 -3.79
N ARG A 179 4.71 26.43 -3.47
CA ARG A 179 5.48 25.35 -4.10
C ARG A 179 4.99 23.97 -3.67
N ARG A 180 4.64 23.78 -2.39
CA ARG A 180 3.99 22.54 -1.93
C ARG A 180 2.65 22.33 -2.64
N GLU A 181 1.87 23.39 -2.85
CA GLU A 181 0.59 23.33 -3.57
C GLU A 181 0.77 22.81 -5.00
N LEU A 182 1.76 23.33 -5.72
CA LEU A 182 2.09 22.89 -7.08
C LEU A 182 2.54 21.42 -7.12
N GLU A 183 3.34 20.99 -6.15
CA GLU A 183 3.80 19.60 -6.01
C GLU A 183 2.63 18.63 -5.84
N THR A 184 1.70 18.91 -4.90
CA THR A 184 0.55 18.03 -4.67
C THR A 184 -0.50 18.12 -5.78
N ALA A 185 -0.70 19.28 -6.41
CA ALA A 185 -1.59 19.41 -7.56
C ALA A 185 -1.13 18.55 -8.75
N ALA A 186 0.19 18.51 -9.00
CA ALA A 186 0.78 17.66 -10.04
C ALA A 186 0.59 16.17 -9.75
N LEU A 187 0.79 15.75 -8.50
CA LEU A 187 0.50 14.39 -8.07
C LEU A 187 -0.97 14.02 -8.30
N MET A 188 -1.90 14.84 -7.82
CA MET A 188 -3.33 14.55 -7.95
C MET A 188 -3.77 14.49 -9.41
N LYS A 189 -3.19 15.33 -10.28
CA LYS A 189 -3.45 15.26 -11.73
C LYS A 189 -2.93 13.96 -12.35
N LEU A 190 -1.76 13.48 -11.94
CA LEU A 190 -1.24 12.18 -12.38
C LEU A 190 -2.20 11.05 -11.97
N LEU A 191 -2.68 11.06 -10.73
CA LEU A 191 -3.62 10.05 -10.23
C LEU A 191 -4.96 10.08 -10.96
N GLU A 192 -5.49 11.28 -11.24
CA GLU A 192 -6.70 11.47 -12.05
C GLU A 192 -6.56 10.87 -13.45
N ASN A 193 -5.43 11.08 -14.11
CA ASN A 193 -5.19 10.55 -15.45
C ASN A 193 -5.06 9.02 -15.49
N LYS A 194 -4.80 8.37 -14.35
CA LYS A 194 -4.68 6.90 -14.27
C LYS A 194 -6.02 6.18 -14.08
N ASP A 195 -7.09 6.91 -13.75
CA ASP A 195 -8.50 6.45 -13.70
C ASP A 195 -8.74 5.08 -13.02
N MET A 196 -8.03 4.78 -11.92
CA MET A 196 -8.24 3.51 -11.19
C MET A 196 -8.29 3.72 -9.68
N PRO A 197 -9.40 3.35 -8.99
CA PRO A 197 -9.36 3.20 -7.54
C PRO A 197 -8.32 2.12 -7.23
N SER A 198 -7.29 2.48 -6.48
CA SER A 198 -6.18 1.61 -6.14
C SER A 198 -5.91 1.71 -4.64
N ASN A 199 -5.29 0.67 -4.06
CA ASN A 199 -4.71 0.79 -2.72
C ASN A 199 -3.51 1.72 -2.83
N ILE A 200 -3.64 2.95 -2.34
CA ILE A 200 -2.58 3.94 -2.42
C ILE A 200 -2.28 4.43 -1.01
N ILE A 201 -1.00 4.42 -0.67
CA ILE A 201 -0.45 5.08 0.50
C ILE A 201 0.36 6.27 0.01
N PHE A 202 0.15 7.43 0.62
CA PHE A 202 1.01 8.59 0.40
C PHE A 202 1.69 8.97 1.70
N SER A 203 3.01 8.77 1.76
CA SER A 203 3.83 9.04 2.93
C SER A 203 4.95 10.03 2.65
N GLY A 204 5.41 10.71 3.69
CA GLY A 204 6.49 11.68 3.54
C GLY A 204 6.51 12.73 4.63
N ASP A 205 7.62 13.47 4.64
CA ASP A 205 7.69 14.81 5.22
C ASP A 205 7.02 15.81 4.26
N PHE A 206 5.84 16.25 4.67
CA PHE A 206 5.02 17.18 3.91
C PHE A 206 5.29 18.64 4.24
N ASN A 207 6.07 18.95 5.29
CA ASN A 207 6.38 20.32 5.72
C ASN A 207 5.15 21.26 5.87
N VAL A 208 3.96 20.68 6.09
CA VAL A 208 2.70 21.43 6.25
C VAL A 208 2.43 21.68 7.73
N ARG A 209 2.02 22.91 8.06
CA ARG A 209 1.70 23.33 9.44
C ARG A 209 0.24 23.14 9.80
N SER A 210 -0.63 23.02 8.80
CA SER A 210 -2.07 22.88 8.98
C SER A 210 -2.68 22.10 7.83
N SER A 211 -3.74 21.35 8.12
CA SER A 211 -4.55 20.70 7.09
C SER A 211 -5.22 21.72 6.15
N ASN A 212 -5.29 23.00 6.54
CA ASN A 212 -5.87 24.08 5.73
C ASN A 212 -4.92 24.61 4.63
N GLU A 213 -3.64 24.22 4.61
CA GLU A 213 -2.75 24.60 3.50
C GLU A 213 -3.28 23.99 2.19
N ASN A 214 -3.27 24.78 1.10
CA ASN A 214 -3.77 24.34 -0.21
C ASN A 214 -3.10 23.03 -0.67
N SER A 215 -1.82 22.85 -0.36
CA SER A 215 -1.08 21.61 -0.63
C SER A 215 -1.74 20.39 -0.02
N PHE A 216 -2.17 20.46 1.24
CA PHE A 216 -2.86 19.37 1.94
C PHE A 216 -4.32 19.26 1.50
N GLN A 217 -4.99 20.39 1.22
CA GLN A 217 -6.35 20.42 0.68
C GLN A 217 -6.46 19.71 -0.67
N ASN A 218 -5.46 19.86 -1.55
CA ASN A 218 -5.38 19.08 -2.80
C ASN A 218 -5.47 17.58 -2.55
N LEU A 219 -4.94 17.08 -1.42
CA LEU A 219 -4.92 15.67 -1.08
C LEU A 219 -6.24 15.20 -0.46
N ILE A 220 -6.77 15.92 0.53
CA ILE A 220 -7.90 15.46 1.34
C ILE A 220 -9.28 15.89 0.82
N ASN A 221 -9.32 16.96 0.03
CA ASN A 221 -10.55 17.55 -0.51
C ASN A 221 -10.59 17.54 -2.04
N TYR A 222 -9.84 16.62 -2.68
CA TYR A 222 -9.92 16.42 -4.12
C TYR A 222 -11.33 15.98 -4.55
N THR A 223 -11.83 16.52 -5.66
CA THR A 223 -13.21 16.34 -6.12
C THR A 223 -13.55 14.87 -6.43
N ASN A 224 -12.60 14.10 -6.96
CA ASN A 224 -12.77 12.66 -7.16
C ASN A 224 -12.43 11.89 -5.86
N PRO A 225 -13.43 11.34 -5.14
CA PRO A 225 -13.19 10.69 -3.85
C PRO A 225 -12.40 9.38 -3.96
N LEU A 226 -12.33 8.76 -5.14
CA LEU A 226 -11.62 7.50 -5.36
C LEU A 226 -10.10 7.64 -5.32
N ILE A 227 -9.59 8.85 -5.57
CA ILE A 227 -8.15 9.15 -5.60
C ILE A 227 -7.70 10.13 -4.52
N ARG A 228 -8.63 10.71 -3.74
CA ARG A 228 -8.29 11.56 -2.60
C ARG A 228 -7.77 10.72 -1.42
N PHE A 229 -7.03 11.38 -0.55
CA PHE A 229 -6.40 10.79 0.61
C PHE A 229 -7.14 11.09 1.91
N TYR A 230 -6.94 10.24 2.89
CA TYR A 230 -7.52 10.36 4.22
C TYR A 230 -6.42 10.22 5.27
N ASP A 231 -6.49 11.04 6.31
CA ASP A 231 -5.69 10.87 7.52
C ASP A 231 -6.28 9.71 8.35
N PRO A 232 -5.60 8.56 8.49
CA PRO A 232 -6.17 7.36 9.12
C PRO A 232 -6.51 7.56 10.61
N ILE A 233 -5.88 8.54 11.27
CA ILE A 233 -6.16 8.89 12.67
C ILE A 233 -7.16 10.04 12.83
N ASN A 234 -7.63 10.61 11.73
CA ASN A 234 -8.61 11.71 11.70
C ASN A 234 -8.21 12.90 12.61
N GLN A 235 -6.95 13.32 12.55
CA GLN A 235 -6.39 14.42 13.34
C GLN A 235 -6.10 15.65 12.45
N LEU A 236 -7.10 16.07 11.68
CA LEU A 236 -7.00 17.28 10.85
C LEU A 236 -7.08 18.55 11.70
N GLY A 237 -6.20 19.50 11.44
CA GLY A 237 -6.26 20.83 12.04
C GLY A 237 -4.98 21.61 11.84
N THR A 238 -4.71 22.56 12.74
CA THR A 238 -3.46 23.33 12.76
C THR A 238 -2.52 22.69 13.77
N TRP A 239 -1.52 21.97 13.28
CA TRP A 239 -0.58 21.18 14.07
C TRP A 239 0.52 22.05 14.68
N TYR A 240 1.08 22.97 13.89
CA TYR A 240 2.17 23.85 14.32
C TYR A 240 1.85 24.60 15.61
N GLY A 241 2.72 24.43 16.61
CA GLY A 241 2.65 25.16 17.87
C GLY A 241 1.37 24.88 18.67
N ASN A 242 0.72 23.74 18.44
CA ASN A 242 -0.55 23.41 19.07
C ASN A 242 -0.47 22.17 19.96
N THR A 243 -0.53 22.38 21.27
CA THR A 243 -0.42 21.31 22.27
C THR A 243 -1.52 20.24 22.17
N ASN A 244 -2.65 20.50 21.49
CA ASN A 244 -3.69 19.48 21.31
C ASN A 244 -3.25 18.34 20.37
N TYR A 245 -2.19 18.56 19.59
CA TYR A 245 -1.60 17.57 18.69
C TYR A 245 -0.24 17.06 19.19
N SER A 246 0.12 17.33 20.46
CA SER A 246 1.44 16.95 21.01
C SER A 246 1.74 15.47 20.89
N ASN A 247 0.73 14.61 20.99
CA ASN A 247 0.85 13.16 20.87
C ASN A 247 1.10 12.66 19.44
N ILE A 248 1.04 13.53 18.44
CA ILE A 248 1.24 13.19 17.02
C ILE A 248 2.24 14.13 16.33
N HIS A 249 2.94 14.99 17.07
CA HIS A 249 4.04 15.76 16.52
C HIS A 249 5.20 14.86 16.14
N THR A 250 5.84 15.19 15.02
CA THR A 250 6.92 14.43 14.40
C THR A 250 8.17 15.27 14.16
N GLN A 251 8.17 16.56 14.51
CA GLN A 251 9.37 17.41 14.52
C GLN A 251 9.22 18.49 15.61
N ALA A 252 10.27 18.96 16.29
CA ALA A 252 11.67 18.49 16.29
C ALA A 252 12.00 17.59 17.49
N THR A 253 13.00 16.70 17.36
CA THR A 253 13.54 15.90 18.49
C THR A 253 14.34 16.75 19.50
N ARG A 254 14.74 17.97 19.11
CA ARG A 254 15.68 18.84 19.83
C ARG A 254 15.10 20.24 20.07
N ILE A 255 15.53 20.86 21.16
CA ILE A 255 15.33 22.30 21.38
C ILE A 255 16.39 23.12 20.62
N THR A 256 16.11 24.40 20.35
CA THR A 256 16.96 25.29 19.52
C THR A 256 18.43 25.34 19.94
N GLY A 257 18.73 25.18 21.23
CA GLY A 257 20.11 25.20 21.74
C GLY A 257 20.89 23.89 21.58
N GLN A 258 20.28 22.82 21.05
CA GLN A 258 20.86 21.46 21.00
C GLN A 258 20.86 20.88 19.58
N THR A 259 20.98 21.74 18.58
CA THR A 259 20.86 21.42 17.14
C THR A 259 22.17 20.99 16.48
N ASN A 260 23.21 20.72 17.28
CA ASN A 260 24.56 20.43 16.81
C ASN A 260 25.09 21.45 15.78
N GLY A 261 25.07 22.73 16.17
CA GLY A 261 25.55 23.81 15.30
C GLY A 261 24.60 24.20 14.17
N GLY A 262 23.33 23.77 14.24
CA GLY A 262 22.30 24.05 13.23
C GLY A 262 22.10 22.95 12.19
N CYS A 263 22.73 21.78 12.38
CA CYS A 263 22.53 20.61 11.54
C CYS A 263 21.13 20.03 11.70
N PHE A 264 20.64 19.92 12.94
CA PHE A 264 19.29 19.43 13.27
C PHE A 264 18.31 20.61 13.39
N ALA A 265 17.05 20.45 13.00
CA ALA A 265 16.01 21.39 13.40
C ALA A 265 15.86 21.43 14.92
N GLY A 266 15.46 22.59 15.43
CA GLY A 266 15.24 22.82 16.86
C GLY A 266 13.95 23.58 17.11
N GLY A 267 13.51 23.59 18.36
CA GLY A 267 12.23 24.19 18.77
C GLY A 267 11.45 23.29 19.74
N GLY A 268 11.81 22.00 19.76
CA GLY A 268 11.10 20.94 20.45
C GLY A 268 9.97 20.38 19.59
N SER A 269 9.21 19.40 20.11
CA SER A 269 8.22 18.69 19.32
C SER A 269 6.91 19.49 19.19
N ASP A 270 6.78 20.31 18.16
CA ASP A 270 5.65 21.23 17.94
C ASP A 270 5.06 21.22 16.53
N ASP A 271 5.54 20.35 15.65
CA ASP A 271 5.07 20.16 14.28
C ASP A 271 4.68 18.71 13.99
N ARG A 272 3.65 18.51 13.16
CA ARG A 272 3.34 17.21 12.52
C ARG A 272 3.65 17.34 11.03
N PHE A 273 4.83 16.93 10.62
CA PHE A 273 5.28 17.01 9.24
C PHE A 273 5.28 15.66 8.53
N ASP A 274 5.40 14.57 9.27
CA ASP A 274 5.52 13.22 8.72
C ASP A 274 4.15 12.54 8.72
N PHE A 275 3.67 12.19 7.52
CA PHE A 275 2.36 11.59 7.33
C PHE A 275 2.46 10.21 6.68
N ILE A 276 1.43 9.39 6.94
CA ILE A 276 1.07 8.24 6.12
C ILE A 276 -0.43 8.36 5.88
N LEU A 277 -0.81 8.90 4.72
CA LEU A 277 -2.19 9.03 4.29
C LEU A 277 -2.60 7.81 3.46
N ILE A 278 -3.89 7.45 3.53
CA ILE A 278 -4.44 6.27 2.85
C ILE A 278 -5.52 6.66 1.84
N SER A 279 -5.64 5.93 0.73
CA SER A 279 -6.74 6.10 -0.23
C SER A 279 -8.07 5.59 0.32
N GLN A 280 -9.17 5.96 -0.34
CA GLN A 280 -10.49 5.42 -0.01
C GLN A 280 -10.52 3.88 -0.07
N ALA A 281 -9.81 3.27 -1.02
CA ALA A 281 -9.77 1.82 -1.18
C ALA A 281 -9.23 1.12 0.09
N ILE A 282 -8.21 1.70 0.74
CA ILE A 282 -7.67 1.19 1.99
C ILE A 282 -8.59 1.52 3.18
N LYS A 283 -9.12 2.76 3.22
CA LYS A 283 -9.98 3.22 4.31
C LYS A 283 -11.25 2.35 4.43
N ASP A 284 -11.87 2.04 3.30
CA ASP A 284 -13.15 1.33 3.22
C ASP A 284 -12.98 -0.16 2.86
N ASN A 285 -11.74 -0.68 2.84
CA ASN A 285 -11.39 -2.07 2.47
C ASN A 285 -12.01 -2.53 1.13
N LEU A 286 -11.95 -1.68 0.10
CA LEU A 286 -12.59 -1.96 -1.19
C LEU A 286 -11.78 -2.94 -2.05
N LEU A 287 -10.47 -3.03 -1.81
CA LEU A 287 -9.53 -3.81 -2.60
C LEU A 287 -8.64 -4.71 -1.72
N LYS A 288 -9.25 -5.30 -0.67
CA LYS A 288 -8.63 -6.32 0.21
C LYS A 288 -7.40 -5.85 0.99
N VAL A 289 -7.21 -4.55 1.09
CA VAL A 289 -6.21 -3.92 1.95
C VAL A 289 -6.96 -2.98 2.87
N GLN A 290 -6.70 -3.09 4.18
CA GLN A 290 -7.35 -2.28 5.17
C GLN A 290 -6.32 -1.71 6.15
N TYR A 291 -6.47 -0.44 6.52
CA TYR A 291 -5.72 0.10 7.66
C TYR A 291 -6.13 -0.62 8.95
N LEU A 292 -5.17 -1.18 9.67
CA LEU A 292 -5.40 -1.74 10.99
C LEU A 292 -5.65 -0.59 11.98
N THR A 293 -6.89 -0.43 12.42
CA THR A 293 -7.28 0.65 13.33
C THR A 293 -6.40 0.68 14.58
N ASP A 294 -6.06 1.89 15.04
CA ASP A 294 -5.18 2.17 16.18
C ASP A 294 -3.71 1.72 16.02
N SER A 295 -3.25 1.33 14.82
CA SER A 295 -1.85 0.96 14.59
C SER A 295 -0.93 2.15 14.26
N TYR A 296 -1.48 3.31 13.89
CA TYR A 296 -0.69 4.50 13.55
C TYR A 296 0.08 4.99 14.79
N THR A 297 1.40 4.94 14.74
CA THR A 297 2.28 5.16 15.88
C THR A 297 3.44 6.06 15.50
N VAL A 298 3.82 6.96 16.41
CA VAL A 298 5.03 7.79 16.35
C VAL A 298 5.99 7.33 17.47
N PRO A 299 6.96 6.44 17.20
CA PRO A 299 7.87 5.96 18.24
C PRO A 299 8.60 7.09 18.97
N GLY A 300 8.63 7.03 20.29
CA GLY A 300 9.24 8.06 21.13
C GLY A 300 8.32 9.25 21.44
N GLN A 301 7.17 9.38 20.79
CA GLN A 301 6.19 10.43 21.11
C GLN A 301 5.31 9.99 22.28
N ASP A 302 5.50 10.62 23.44
CA ASP A 302 4.72 10.33 24.66
C ASP A 302 3.64 11.39 24.95
N GLY A 303 3.47 12.36 24.05
CA GLY A 303 2.52 13.46 24.19
C GLY A 303 2.96 14.58 25.16
N ASN A 304 4.12 14.43 25.82
CA ASN A 304 4.65 15.39 26.78
C ASN A 304 5.78 16.26 26.18
N ARG A 305 6.04 16.15 24.88
CA ARG A 305 7.20 16.76 24.19
C ARG A 305 6.95 18.13 23.58
N PHE A 306 5.79 18.73 23.84
CA PHE A 306 5.44 20.02 23.25
C PHE A 306 6.50 21.10 23.58
N ASN A 307 7.19 21.61 22.56
CA ASN A 307 8.33 22.53 22.69
C ASN A 307 9.49 22.02 23.59
N GLN A 308 9.60 20.71 23.78
CA GLN A 308 10.61 20.06 24.60
C GLN A 308 11.47 19.08 23.78
N SER A 309 12.58 18.66 24.36
CA SER A 309 13.44 17.65 23.76
C SER A 309 12.83 16.26 23.91
N LEU A 310 13.14 15.38 22.96
CA LEU A 310 12.81 13.96 23.05
C LEU A 310 13.41 13.30 24.31
N ILE A 311 14.56 13.77 24.80
CA ILE A 311 15.31 13.16 25.90
C ILE A 311 15.23 13.94 27.23
N ASP A 312 14.65 15.15 27.21
CA ASP A 312 14.51 15.97 28.42
C ASP A 312 13.11 16.62 28.46
N PRO A 313 12.25 16.25 29.44
CA PRO A 313 12.50 15.30 30.55
C PRO A 313 12.74 13.85 30.08
N PRO A 314 13.18 12.91 30.93
CA PRO A 314 13.38 11.51 30.51
C PRO A 314 12.14 10.92 29.81
N ASN A 315 12.36 10.11 28.77
CA ASN A 315 11.30 9.49 27.97
C ASN A 315 11.29 7.97 28.15
N PHE A 316 10.12 7.42 28.46
CA PHE A 316 9.92 5.99 28.73
C PHE A 316 8.91 5.34 27.78
N SER A 317 8.51 6.02 26.70
CA SER A 317 7.59 5.48 25.69
C SER A 317 8.20 4.37 24.82
N ALA A 318 9.54 4.25 24.81
CA ALA A 318 10.28 3.18 24.17
C ALA A 318 11.51 2.82 25.03
N PRO A 319 12.19 1.68 24.77
CA PRO A 319 13.45 1.34 25.42
C PRO A 319 14.48 2.47 25.32
N ALA A 320 15.29 2.67 26.37
CA ALA A 320 16.19 3.82 26.45
C ALA A 320 17.15 3.94 25.26
N ASN A 321 17.67 2.81 24.74
CA ASN A 321 18.51 2.80 23.56
C ASN A 321 17.77 3.24 22.29
N VAL A 322 16.47 2.95 22.17
CA VAL A 322 15.62 3.41 21.07
C VAL A 322 15.38 4.92 21.17
N ILE A 323 15.10 5.44 22.36
CA ILE A 323 14.95 6.89 22.59
C ILE A 323 16.22 7.65 22.21
N THR A 324 17.39 7.15 22.65
CA THR A 324 18.68 7.75 22.26
C THR A 324 18.89 7.66 20.74
N ALA A 325 18.63 6.50 20.13
CA ALA A 325 18.76 6.35 18.68
C ALA A 325 17.84 7.30 17.91
N LEU A 326 16.59 7.49 18.34
CA LEU A 326 15.67 8.45 17.74
C LEU A 326 16.22 9.89 17.82
N TYR A 327 16.76 10.29 18.98
CA TYR A 327 17.32 11.62 19.19
C TYR A 327 18.56 11.88 18.33
N GLU A 328 19.46 10.90 18.20
CA GLU A 328 20.71 11.04 17.45
C GLU A 328 20.56 10.79 15.94
N MET A 329 19.52 10.06 15.51
CA MET A 329 19.34 9.72 14.09
C MET A 329 18.81 10.90 13.26
N SER A 330 17.82 11.61 13.76
CA SER A 330 17.11 12.64 12.99
C SER A 330 16.55 13.73 13.91
N ASP A 331 16.27 14.89 13.32
CA ASP A 331 15.40 15.90 13.93
C ASP A 331 13.92 15.56 13.80
N HIS A 332 13.56 14.55 13.00
CA HIS A 332 12.22 13.99 12.90
C HIS A 332 12.00 12.75 13.79
N TYR A 333 10.73 12.44 14.02
CA TYR A 333 10.28 11.15 14.54
C TYR A 333 9.82 10.27 13.38
N PRO A 334 10.11 8.97 13.38
CA PRO A 334 9.49 8.04 12.44
C PRO A 334 7.99 7.93 12.70
N VAL A 335 7.23 7.53 11.68
CA VAL A 335 5.81 7.22 11.79
C VAL A 335 5.56 5.88 11.12
N TYR A 336 4.80 4.99 11.75
CA TYR A 336 4.35 3.77 11.09
C TYR A 336 2.86 3.51 11.27
N LEU A 337 2.30 2.70 10.38
CA LEU A 337 1.00 2.06 10.55
C LEU A 337 1.06 0.62 10.04
N ASP A 338 0.06 -0.18 10.40
CA ASP A 338 -0.10 -1.54 9.91
C ASP A 338 -1.28 -1.61 8.94
N LEU A 339 -1.07 -2.34 7.84
CA LEU A 339 -2.12 -2.73 6.91
C LEU A 339 -2.44 -4.21 7.10
N ASN A 340 -3.72 -4.54 7.06
CA ASN A 340 -4.20 -5.90 6.87
C ASN A 340 -4.39 -6.17 5.37
N VAL A 341 -3.82 -7.26 4.88
CA VAL A 341 -3.99 -7.74 3.50
C VAL A 341 -4.75 -9.05 3.55
N GLU A 342 -5.97 -9.03 3.00
CA GLU A 342 -6.84 -10.21 2.96
C GLU A 342 -6.48 -11.10 1.78
N LEU A 343 -5.77 -12.19 2.07
CA LEU A 343 -5.42 -13.18 1.07
C LEU A 343 -6.61 -14.05 0.72
N VAL A 344 -6.69 -14.41 -0.56
CA VAL A 344 -7.69 -15.38 -1.02
C VAL A 344 -7.27 -16.77 -0.53
N LEU A 345 -7.85 -17.21 0.59
CA LEU A 345 -7.67 -18.59 1.04
C LEU A 345 -8.40 -19.55 0.10
N ASN A 346 -7.64 -20.16 -0.80
CA ASN A 346 -8.05 -21.42 -1.40
C ASN A 346 -7.79 -22.56 -0.40
N ASN A 347 -8.66 -22.69 0.61
CA ASN A 347 -8.72 -23.88 1.48
C ASN A 347 -9.24 -25.13 0.74
N VAL A 348 -9.17 -25.15 -0.59
CA VAL A 348 -9.35 -26.34 -1.37
C VAL A 348 -8.16 -26.44 -2.30
N LYS A 349 -7.27 -27.41 -2.03
CA LYS A 349 -6.50 -28.07 -3.08
C LYS A 349 -7.50 -28.70 -4.05
N ILE A 350 -8.23 -27.90 -4.82
CA ILE A 350 -8.82 -28.41 -6.06
C ILE A 350 -7.58 -28.64 -6.89
N LYS A 351 -7.18 -29.91 -7.05
CA LYS A 351 -6.46 -30.30 -8.26
C LYS A 351 -7.28 -29.68 -9.37
N ARG A 352 -6.81 -28.57 -9.95
CA ARG A 352 -7.54 -27.84 -10.98
C ARG A 352 -7.80 -28.88 -12.06
N GLU A 353 -9.02 -29.38 -12.13
CA GLU A 353 -9.40 -30.26 -13.22
C GLU A 353 -9.36 -29.36 -14.44
N GLU A 354 -8.34 -29.49 -15.27
CA GLU A 354 -8.22 -28.68 -16.47
C GLU A 354 -9.29 -29.16 -17.46
N ALA A 355 -10.37 -28.37 -17.59
CA ALA A 355 -11.34 -28.57 -18.65
C ALA A 355 -10.96 -27.73 -19.88
N GLU A 356 -10.73 -28.39 -21.01
CA GLU A 356 -10.55 -27.74 -22.31
C GLU A 356 -11.92 -27.54 -22.96
N ILE A 357 -12.28 -26.30 -23.31
CA ILE A 357 -13.56 -25.96 -23.94
C ILE A 357 -13.28 -25.37 -25.32
N ILE A 358 -13.73 -26.07 -26.35
CA ILE A 358 -13.46 -25.75 -27.76
C ILE A 358 -14.79 -25.54 -28.47
N PHE A 359 -14.96 -24.39 -29.11
CA PHE A 359 -16.08 -24.11 -30.01
C PHE A 359 -15.69 -22.99 -30.97
N LYS A 360 -16.37 -22.93 -32.12
CA LYS A 360 -16.19 -21.83 -33.07
C LYS A 360 -16.77 -20.55 -32.48
N ASN A 361 -16.06 -19.43 -32.57
CA ASN A 361 -16.53 -18.13 -32.11
C ASN A 361 -16.03 -17.05 -33.07
N PRO A 362 -16.88 -16.18 -33.65
CA PRO A 362 -18.33 -16.08 -33.48
C PRO A 362 -19.16 -17.20 -34.14
N ILE A 363 -20.42 -17.33 -33.71
CA ILE A 363 -21.37 -18.38 -34.12
C ILE A 363 -22.56 -17.76 -34.86
N ALA A 364 -22.94 -18.37 -35.99
CA ALA A 364 -24.18 -18.05 -36.71
C ALA A 364 -25.36 -18.85 -36.15
N ASP A 365 -25.56 -20.09 -36.59
CA ASP A 365 -26.78 -20.84 -36.30
C ASP A 365 -26.58 -22.04 -35.37
N PHE A 366 -25.41 -22.68 -35.41
CA PHE A 366 -25.13 -23.90 -34.66
C PHE A 366 -23.92 -23.73 -33.76
N LEU A 367 -24.10 -23.98 -32.46
CA LEU A 367 -23.03 -24.11 -31.49
C LEU A 367 -22.52 -25.55 -31.52
N ASP A 368 -21.33 -25.75 -32.07
CA ASP A 368 -20.55 -26.99 -31.96
C ASP A 368 -19.56 -26.86 -30.82
N LEU A 369 -19.85 -27.53 -29.71
CA LEU A 369 -19.07 -27.49 -28.48
C LEU A 369 -18.39 -28.85 -28.23
N HIS A 370 -17.07 -28.83 -28.06
CA HIS A 370 -16.27 -29.95 -27.60
C HIS A 370 -15.66 -29.59 -26.24
N VAL A 371 -15.93 -30.42 -25.23
CA VAL A 371 -15.36 -30.27 -23.89
C VAL A 371 -14.48 -31.48 -23.61
N LYS A 372 -13.24 -31.26 -23.16
CA LYS A 372 -12.42 -32.30 -22.54
C LYS A 372 -12.34 -32.04 -21.05
N TRP A 373 -12.87 -32.96 -20.25
CA TRP A 373 -12.87 -32.90 -18.79
C TRP A 373 -12.79 -34.32 -18.22
N ILE A 374 -11.60 -34.70 -17.77
CA ILE A 374 -11.29 -36.04 -17.24
C ILE A 374 -12.00 -36.27 -15.90
N ASN A 375 -12.41 -37.51 -15.61
CA ASN A 375 -13.10 -37.95 -14.38
C ASN A 375 -14.53 -37.45 -14.16
N CYS A 376 -15.14 -36.77 -15.12
CA CYS A 376 -16.57 -36.51 -15.09
C CYS A 376 -17.33 -37.56 -15.92
N GLN A 377 -18.60 -37.85 -15.58
CA GLN A 377 -19.50 -38.70 -16.39
C GLN A 377 -20.57 -37.89 -17.13
N SER A 378 -20.93 -36.73 -16.59
CA SER A 378 -22.03 -35.90 -17.10
C SER A 378 -21.79 -34.44 -16.75
N LEU A 379 -22.00 -33.55 -17.71
CA LEU A 379 -21.87 -32.11 -17.56
C LEU A 379 -23.21 -31.42 -17.79
N SER A 380 -23.45 -30.31 -17.10
CA SER A 380 -24.54 -29.38 -17.39
C SER A 380 -23.97 -28.19 -18.17
N ILE A 381 -24.53 -27.91 -19.34
CA ILE A 381 -24.26 -26.73 -20.14
C ILE A 381 -25.36 -25.70 -19.87
N GLU A 382 -24.98 -24.46 -19.58
CA GLU A 382 -25.88 -23.31 -19.50
C GLU A 382 -25.40 -22.23 -20.47
N ILE A 383 -26.31 -21.64 -21.25
CA ILE A 383 -26.04 -20.42 -22.00
C ILE A 383 -26.77 -19.27 -21.33
N ILE A 384 -26.02 -18.25 -20.92
CA ILE A 384 -26.48 -17.15 -20.08
C ILE A 384 -26.30 -15.84 -20.86
N ASN A 385 -27.33 -14.99 -20.87
CA ASN A 385 -27.22 -13.66 -21.47
C ASN A 385 -26.54 -12.66 -20.51
N LEU A 386 -26.30 -11.41 -20.95
CA LEU A 386 -25.65 -10.40 -20.12
C LEU A 386 -26.47 -9.94 -18.90
N THR A 387 -27.77 -10.23 -18.83
CA THR A 387 -28.61 -9.92 -17.67
C THR A 387 -28.58 -11.04 -16.62
N GLY A 388 -27.83 -12.13 -16.86
CA GLY A 388 -27.76 -13.29 -15.98
C GLY A 388 -28.89 -14.32 -16.19
N SER A 389 -29.74 -14.12 -17.20
CA SER A 389 -30.83 -15.04 -17.53
C SER A 389 -30.29 -16.25 -18.29
N ILE A 390 -30.67 -17.45 -17.85
CA ILE A 390 -30.36 -18.70 -18.53
C ILE A 390 -31.29 -18.87 -19.72
N ILE A 391 -30.72 -18.88 -20.92
CA ILE A 391 -31.43 -19.00 -22.20
C ILE A 391 -31.52 -20.46 -22.64
N LEU A 392 -30.52 -21.26 -22.29
CA LEU A 392 -30.48 -22.69 -22.57
C LEU A 392 -29.81 -23.41 -21.41
N ARG A 393 -30.34 -24.58 -21.04
CA ARG A 393 -29.70 -25.50 -20.10
C ARG A 393 -29.89 -26.93 -20.58
N GLU A 394 -28.80 -27.67 -20.71
CA GLU A 394 -28.81 -29.07 -21.16
C GLU A 394 -27.81 -29.91 -20.37
N ASN A 395 -28.10 -31.20 -20.22
CA ASN A 395 -27.14 -32.16 -19.66
C ASN A 395 -26.54 -33.00 -20.79
N ILE A 396 -25.22 -33.12 -20.79
CA ILE A 396 -24.47 -33.91 -21.76
C ILE A 396 -23.72 -35.03 -21.04
N ASN A 397 -23.67 -36.20 -21.67
CA ASN A 397 -22.84 -37.30 -21.23
C ASN A 397 -21.71 -37.48 -22.22
N GLY A 398 -20.56 -37.95 -21.74
CA GLY A 398 -19.35 -38.11 -22.54
C GLY A 398 -18.65 -39.41 -22.21
N GLU A 399 -17.73 -39.82 -23.08
CA GLU A 399 -16.92 -41.01 -22.91
C GLU A 399 -15.46 -40.59 -22.70
N ASN A 400 -14.77 -41.22 -21.75
CA ASN A 400 -13.35 -40.97 -21.44
C ASN A 400 -12.99 -39.48 -21.25
N GLY A 401 -13.91 -38.71 -20.65
CA GLY A 401 -13.71 -37.29 -20.40
C GLY A 401 -13.78 -36.41 -21.64
N SER A 402 -14.40 -36.88 -22.74
CA SER A 402 -14.67 -36.09 -23.94
C SER A 402 -16.16 -35.98 -24.19
N TYR A 403 -16.65 -34.77 -24.45
CA TYR A 403 -18.07 -34.45 -24.58
C TYR A 403 -18.32 -33.60 -25.81
N TYR A 404 -19.34 -33.98 -26.58
CA TYR A 404 -19.75 -33.24 -27.77
C TYR A 404 -21.18 -32.76 -27.59
N TYR A 405 -21.42 -31.52 -27.96
CA TYR A 405 -22.74 -30.91 -27.92
C TYR A 405 -22.95 -30.04 -29.15
N ASN A 406 -24.08 -30.25 -29.82
CA ASN A 406 -24.53 -29.43 -30.92
C ASN A 406 -25.89 -28.81 -30.54
N ALA A 407 -26.02 -27.50 -30.68
CA ALA A 407 -27.27 -26.79 -30.46
C ALA A 407 -27.58 -25.85 -31.60
N ASN A 408 -28.83 -25.88 -32.08
CA ASN A 408 -29.37 -24.86 -32.93
C ASN A 408 -29.70 -23.61 -32.09
N ILE A 409 -28.91 -22.56 -32.27
CA ILE A 409 -29.04 -21.26 -31.59
C ILE A 409 -29.48 -20.14 -32.56
N SER A 410 -30.00 -20.49 -33.75
CA SER A 410 -30.49 -19.51 -34.74
C SER A 410 -31.55 -18.55 -34.19
N GLY A 411 -32.34 -19.00 -33.21
CA GLY A 411 -33.33 -18.16 -32.52
C GLY A 411 -32.76 -17.17 -31.50
N PHE A 412 -31.44 -17.19 -31.24
CA PHE A 412 -30.83 -16.27 -30.27
C PHE A 412 -30.61 -14.91 -30.93
N ALA A 413 -30.90 -13.84 -30.19
CA ALA A 413 -30.58 -12.49 -30.65
C ALA A 413 -29.05 -12.31 -30.81
N PRO A 414 -28.58 -11.59 -31.84
CA PRO A 414 -27.17 -11.22 -31.97
C PRO A 414 -26.66 -10.53 -30.71
N GLY A 415 -25.46 -10.91 -30.25
CA GLY A 415 -24.91 -10.36 -29.01
C GLY A 415 -23.96 -11.30 -28.27
N MET A 416 -23.60 -10.88 -27.05
CA MET A 416 -22.67 -11.60 -26.19
C MET A 416 -23.43 -12.49 -25.19
N TYR A 417 -22.94 -13.71 -25.03
CA TYR A 417 -23.44 -14.70 -24.09
C TYR A 417 -22.27 -15.35 -23.34
N LEU A 418 -22.58 -16.02 -22.23
CA LEU A 418 -21.64 -16.87 -21.50
C LEU A 418 -22.10 -18.33 -21.61
N ILE A 419 -21.21 -19.21 -22.05
CA ILE A 419 -21.39 -20.65 -21.92
C ILE A 419 -20.77 -21.04 -20.58
N LYS A 420 -21.56 -21.61 -19.68
CA LYS A 420 -21.13 -22.17 -18.40
C LYS A 420 -21.27 -23.69 -18.47
N ILE A 421 -20.23 -24.42 -18.10
CA ILE A 421 -20.21 -25.89 -18.07
C ILE A 421 -19.89 -26.31 -16.65
N SER A 422 -20.73 -27.14 -16.04
CA SER A 422 -20.54 -27.59 -14.65
C SER A 422 -20.67 -29.10 -14.50
N ASN A 423 -19.94 -29.68 -13.55
CA ASN A 423 -20.12 -31.07 -13.14
C ASN A 423 -21.14 -31.20 -11.98
N LYS A 424 -21.44 -32.43 -11.56
CA LYS A 424 -22.36 -32.70 -10.42
C LYS A 424 -21.82 -32.26 -9.06
N GLU A 425 -20.51 -32.03 -8.95
CA GLU A 425 -19.85 -31.58 -7.72
C GLU A 425 -19.86 -30.05 -7.58
N GLY A 426 -20.42 -29.34 -8.55
CA GLY A 426 -20.54 -27.88 -8.55
C GLY A 426 -19.32 -27.13 -9.09
N ILE A 427 -18.28 -27.83 -9.56
CA ILE A 427 -17.16 -27.22 -10.29
C ILE A 427 -17.69 -26.74 -11.64
N TYR A 428 -17.30 -25.54 -12.07
CA TYR A 428 -17.71 -25.01 -13.36
C TYR A 428 -16.63 -24.19 -14.06
N PHE A 429 -16.75 -24.10 -15.38
CA PHE A 429 -15.95 -23.24 -16.26
C PHE A 429 -16.88 -22.39 -17.10
N SER A 430 -16.44 -21.17 -17.45
CA SER A 430 -17.18 -20.30 -18.35
C SER A 430 -16.33 -19.82 -19.53
N ARG A 431 -17.00 -19.59 -20.67
CA ARG A 431 -16.41 -19.01 -21.88
C ARG A 431 -17.38 -18.02 -22.51
N LYS A 432 -16.82 -16.95 -23.08
CA LYS A 432 -17.58 -15.94 -23.83
C LYS A 432 -17.93 -16.45 -25.22
N MET A 433 -19.21 -16.37 -25.58
CA MET A 433 -19.76 -16.70 -26.90
C MET A 433 -20.31 -15.44 -27.57
N LEU A 434 -19.99 -15.23 -28.85
CA LEU A 434 -20.54 -14.15 -29.67
C LEU A 434 -21.49 -14.76 -30.73
N LYS A 435 -22.77 -14.37 -30.67
CA LYS A 435 -23.79 -14.70 -31.67
C LYS A 435 -23.85 -13.60 -32.72
N GLN A 436 -23.73 -13.98 -33.99
CA GLN A 436 -23.90 -13.09 -35.15
C GLN A 436 -25.36 -12.94 -35.56
#